data_AF-A0A0M3JGT6-F1
#
_entry.id   AF-A0A0M3JGT6-F1
#
_cell.length_a   1.000
_cell.length_b   1.000
_cell.length_c   1.000
_cell.angle_alpha   90.00
_cell.angle_beta   90.00
_cell.angle_gamma   90.00
#
_symmetry.space_group_name_H-M   'P 1'
#
loop_
_entity.id
_entity.type
_entity.pdbx_description
1 polymer ?
#
loop_
_entity_poly.entity_id
_entity_poly.type
_entity_poly.pdbx_seq_one_letter_code
_entity_poly.pdbx_strand_id
1 'polypeptide(L)'
;MLDMGFEPQIRQIVDLSEMPEKGKRVTAMFSATFPKEIQVLAQDFLMPNYVFLAVGRVGSTSENIMQKIVWVEENEKKSFLMDLLDAGGVKS
;
A
#
# COMPACT_ATOMS: atom_id res chain seq x y z
N MET A 1 -1.92 -5.60 5.12
CA MET A 1 -1.69 -6.83 5.90
C MET A 1 -1.10 -6.51 7.26
N LEU A 2 0.00 -5.78 7.34
CA LEU A 2 0.64 -5.45 8.62
C LEU A 2 -0.12 -4.36 9.39
N ASP A 3 -0.61 -3.33 8.70
CA ASP A 3 -1.56 -2.34 9.28
C ASP A 3 -2.89 -2.96 9.75
N MET A 4 -3.18 -4.18 9.30
CA MET A 4 -4.36 -4.95 9.71
C MET A 4 -4.05 -5.89 10.90
N GLY A 5 -2.83 -5.84 11.44
CA GLY A 5 -2.42 -6.62 12.60
C GLY A 5 -1.95 -8.04 12.33
N PHE A 6 -1.64 -8.41 11.07
CA PHE A 6 -1.23 -9.79 10.73
C PHE A 6 0.23 -10.14 11.05
N GLU A 7 0.99 -9.23 11.64
CA GLU A 7 2.40 -9.47 11.95
C GLU A 7 2.63 -10.73 12.81
N PRO A 8 1.89 -10.99 13.91
CA PRO A 8 2.11 -12.17 14.74
C PRO A 8 1.90 -13.48 13.97
N GLN A 9 0.90 -13.53 13.09
CA GLN A 9 0.61 -14.71 12.27
C GLN A 9 1.70 -14.94 11.21
N ILE A 10 2.22 -13.87 10.60
CA ILE A 10 3.33 -13.99 9.65
C ILE A 10 4.58 -14.52 10.36
N ARG A 11 4.90 -14.02 11.56
CA ARG A 11 6.04 -14.53 12.35
C ARG A 11 5.84 -16.00 12.73
N GLN A 12 4.64 -16.41 13.14
CA GLN A 12 4.35 -17.81 13.40
C GLN A 12 4.57 -18.69 12.16
N ILE A 13 4.15 -18.25 10.98
CA ILE A 13 4.40 -19.01 9.75
C ILE A 13 5.90 -19.09 9.46
N VAL A 14 6.60 -17.97 9.57
CA VAL A 14 8.00 -17.88 9.18
C VAL A 14 8.95 -18.58 10.15
N ASP A 15 8.69 -18.46 11.46
CA ASP A 15 9.58 -18.92 12.53
C ASP A 15 9.15 -20.27 13.11
N LEU A 16 7.85 -20.59 13.11
CA LEU A 16 7.32 -21.81 13.74
C LEU A 16 6.88 -22.89 12.73
N SER A 17 6.74 -22.56 11.44
CA SER A 17 6.22 -23.52 10.43
C SER A 17 7.32 -24.03 9.51
N GLU A 18 8.31 -24.75 10.06
CA GLU A 18 9.35 -25.53 9.33
C GLU A 18 10.01 -24.86 8.11
N MET A 19 9.91 -23.54 7.99
CA MET A 19 10.42 -22.86 6.81
C MET A 19 11.94 -22.89 6.86
N PRO A 20 12.62 -23.14 5.72
CA PRO A 20 14.07 -23.12 5.69
C PRO A 20 14.61 -21.76 6.16
N GLU A 21 15.77 -21.78 6.83
CA GLU A 21 16.41 -20.57 7.35
C GLU A 21 16.70 -19.54 6.24
N LYS A 22 16.86 -18.27 6.64
CA LYS A 22 17.34 -17.20 5.75
C LYS A 22 18.63 -17.66 5.04
N GLY A 23 18.61 -17.69 3.71
CA GLY A 23 19.74 -18.16 2.89
C GLY A 23 19.62 -19.57 2.34
N LYS A 24 18.69 -20.38 2.86
CA LYS A 24 18.26 -21.65 2.23
C LYS A 24 16.93 -21.53 1.49
N ARG A 25 16.26 -20.38 1.63
CA ARG A 25 15.05 -20.01 0.91
C ARG A 25 15.20 -18.65 0.23
N VAL A 26 14.45 -18.46 -0.85
CA VAL A 26 14.23 -17.15 -1.46
C VAL A 26 12.95 -16.56 -0.90
N THR A 27 13.02 -15.34 -0.38
CA THR A 27 11.86 -14.61 0.13
C THR A 27 11.73 -13.32 -0.68
N ALA A 28 10.53 -13.06 -1.21
CA ALA A 28 10.20 -11.83 -1.90
C ALA A 28 9.13 -11.09 -1.10
N MET A 29 9.32 -9.79 -0.90
CA MET A 29 8.37 -8.94 -0.21
C MET A 29 7.89 -7.85 -1.16
N PHE A 30 6.56 -7.68 -1.25
CA PHE A 30 5.93 -6.66 -2.07
C PHE A 30 5.18 -5.69 -1.16
N SER A 31 5.40 -4.39 -1.37
CA SER A 31 4.68 -3.35 -0.63
C SER A 31 4.48 -2.11 -1.49
N ALA A 32 3.31 -1.48 -1.35
CA ALA A 32 2.99 -0.21 -2.01
C ALA A 32 3.61 1.00 -1.27
N THR A 33 3.88 0.84 0.03
CA THR A 33 4.51 1.84 0.91
C THR A 33 5.71 1.23 1.62
N PHE A 34 6.66 2.03 2.09
CA PHE A 34 7.86 1.52 2.76
C PHE A 34 8.24 2.30 4.03
N PRO A 35 7.31 2.42 5.00
CA PRO A 35 7.60 3.06 6.27
C PRO A 35 8.57 2.21 7.11
N LYS A 36 9.02 2.77 8.24
CA LYS A 36 10.09 2.19 9.07
C LYS A 36 9.77 0.77 9.54
N GLU A 37 8.51 0.50 9.84
CA GLU A 37 8.00 -0.79 10.31
C GLU A 37 8.19 -1.88 9.23
N ILE A 38 7.92 -1.54 7.97
CA ILE A 38 8.15 -2.45 6.84
C ILE A 38 9.65 -2.70 6.61
N GLN A 39 10.50 -1.71 6.85
CA GLN A 39 11.95 -1.86 6.74
C GLN A 39 12.50 -2.84 7.78
N VAL A 40 11.99 -2.78 9.02
CA VAL A 40 12.34 -3.74 10.08
C VAL A 40 11.91 -5.15 9.68
N LEU A 41 10.69 -5.31 9.15
CA LEU A 41 10.21 -6.62 8.69
C LEU A 41 10.99 -7.15 7.48
N ALA A 42 11.45 -6.28 6.59
CA ALA A 42 12.34 -6.67 5.50
C ALA A 42 13.63 -7.30 6.04
N GLN A 43 14.24 -6.72 7.07
CA GLN A 43 15.43 -7.26 7.73
C GLN A 43 15.13 -8.59 8.45
N ASP A 44 13.94 -8.70 9.02
CA ASP A 44 13.49 -9.88 9.74
C ASP A 44 13.16 -11.07 8.83
N PHE A 45 12.83 -10.87 7.55
CA PHE A 45 12.42 -11.98 6.68
C PHE A 45 13.29 -12.20 5.46
N LEU A 46 13.94 -11.15 4.94
CA LEU A 46 14.80 -11.24 3.75
C LEU A 46 16.24 -11.60 4.12
N MET A 47 17.02 -11.98 3.12
CA MET A 47 18.46 -12.20 3.30
C MET A 47 19.18 -10.88 3.60
N PRO A 48 20.33 -10.91 4.32
CA PRO A 48 21.06 -9.69 4.71
C PRO A 48 21.43 -8.76 3.55
N ASN A 49 21.58 -9.29 2.34
CA ASN A 49 21.96 -8.56 1.12
C ASN A 49 20.82 -8.49 0.08
N TYR A 50 19.57 -8.38 0.54
CA TYR A 50 18.41 -8.31 -0.36
C TYR A 50 18.49 -7.12 -1.31
N VAL A 51 17.96 -7.30 -2.52
CA VAL A 51 17.85 -6.24 -3.52
C VAL A 51 16.54 -5.49 -3.31
N PHE A 52 16.62 -4.17 -3.17
CA PHE A 52 15.47 -3.29 -3.14
C PHE A 52 15.22 -2.67 -4.51
N LEU A 53 14.04 -2.94 -5.08
CA LEU A 53 13.60 -2.36 -6.34
C LEU A 53 12.34 -1.52 -6.10
N ALA A 54 12.40 -0.24 -6.47
CA ALA A 54 11.26 0.65 -6.44
C ALA A 54 10.89 1.10 -7.86
N VAL A 55 9.60 1.08 -8.18
CA VAL A 55 9.05 1.62 -9.43
C VAL A 55 8.26 2.88 -9.09
N GLY A 56 8.67 4.03 -9.62
CA GLY A 56 8.11 5.33 -9.25
C GLY A 56 8.59 5.83 -7.87
N ARG A 57 7.89 6.82 -7.30
CA ARG A 57 8.16 7.26 -5.92
C ARG A 57 7.34 6.40 -4.95
N VAL A 58 8.03 5.74 -4.03
CA VAL A 58 7.40 4.91 -2.99
C VAL A 58 6.53 5.79 -2.09
N GLY A 59 5.26 5.42 -1.90
CA GLY A 59 4.31 6.21 -1.12
C GLY A 59 3.74 7.45 -1.83
N SER A 60 4.07 7.68 -3.12
CA SER A 60 3.60 8.86 -3.86
C SER A 60 2.26 8.67 -4.57
N THR A 61 1.47 7.64 -4.24
CA THR A 61 0.16 7.42 -4.87
C THR A 61 -0.70 8.69 -4.80
N SER A 62 -0.54 9.50 -3.75
CA SER A 62 -1.19 10.79 -3.55
C SER A 62 -0.62 11.95 -4.37
N GLU A 63 0.66 11.93 -4.81
CA GLU A 63 1.28 13.06 -5.53
C GLU A 63 0.83 13.15 -7.00
N ASN A 64 0.52 12.01 -7.63
CA ASN A 64 0.10 11.96 -9.04
C ASN A 64 -1.42 12.03 -9.24
N ILE A 65 -2.19 12.14 -8.15
CA ILE A 65 -3.66 12.23 -8.20
C ILE A 65 -4.05 13.69 -7.97
N MET A 66 -4.72 14.30 -8.95
CA MET A 66 -5.36 15.60 -8.77
C MET A 66 -6.53 15.44 -7.79
N GLN A 67 -6.38 15.98 -6.57
CA GLN A 67 -7.42 15.96 -5.55
C GLN A 67 -8.07 17.34 -5.47
N LYS A 68 -9.40 17.40 -5.59
CA LYS A 68 -10.19 18.62 -5.43
C LYS A 68 -11.17 18.44 -4.28
N ILE A 69 -11.07 19.29 -3.27
CA ILE A 69 -12.02 19.33 -2.15
C ILE A 69 -13.02 20.45 -2.43
N VAL A 70 -14.31 20.12 -2.39
CA VAL A 70 -15.41 21.09 -2.53
C VAL A 70 -16.31 20.97 -1.32
N TRP A 71 -16.52 22.11 -0.65
CA TRP A 71 -17.45 22.22 0.47
C TRP A 71 -18.87 22.39 -0.05
N VAL A 72 -19.78 21.52 0.39
CA VAL A 72 -21.18 21.48 -0.02
C VAL A 72 -22.00 21.04 1.19
N GLU A 73 -23.16 21.66 1.41
CA GLU A 73 -24.08 21.24 2.47
C GLU A 73 -24.60 19.81 2.21
N GLU A 74 -24.93 19.06 3.26
CA GLU A 74 -25.28 17.63 3.15
C GLU A 74 -26.44 17.38 2.17
N ASN A 75 -27.45 18.24 2.20
CA ASN A 75 -28.62 18.17 1.32
C ASN A 75 -28.31 18.53 -0.14
N GLU A 76 -27.19 19.21 -0.41
CA GLU A 76 -26.81 19.67 -1.75
C GLU A 76 -25.81 18.72 -2.43
N LYS A 77 -25.18 17.80 -1.70
CA LYS A 77 -24.20 16.83 -2.24
C LYS A 77 -24.70 16.06 -3.47
N LYS A 78 -25.99 15.67 -3.46
CA LYS A 78 -26.59 14.93 -4.58
C LYS A 78 -26.70 15.79 -5.83
N SER A 79 -27.15 17.04 -5.68
CA SER A 79 -27.25 17.98 -6.81
C SER A 79 -25.86 18.26 -7.38
N PHE A 80 -24.90 18.56 -6.50
CA PHE A 80 -23.54 18.85 -6.88
C PHE A 80 -22.85 17.67 -7.60
N LEU A 81 -23.14 16.43 -7.18
CA LEU A 81 -22.65 15.23 -7.87
C LEU A 81 -23.24 15.12 -9.29
N MET A 82 -24.52 15.42 -9.47
CA MET A 82 -25.15 15.40 -10.80
C MET A 82 -24.52 16.46 -11.70
N ASP A 83 -24.31 17.68 -11.20
CA ASP A 83 -23.64 18.74 -11.94
C ASP A 83 -22.20 18.33 -12.35
N LEU A 84 -21.49 17.62 -11.47
CA LEU A 84 -20.14 17.12 -11.76
C LEU A 84 -20.15 16.02 -12.84
N LEU A 85 -21.14 15.13 -12.81
CA LEU A 85 -21.32 14.06 -13.81
C LEU A 85 -21.71 14.65 -15.17
N ASP A 86 -22.60 15.64 -15.20
CA ASP A 86 -23.04 16.33 -16.41
C ASP A 86 -21.90 17.17 -17.02
N ALA A 87 -21.10 17.84 -16.18
CA ALA A 87 -19.92 18.58 -16.64
C ALA A 87 -18.75 17.67 -17.08
N GLY A 88 -18.65 16.47 -16.50
CA GLY A 88 -17.63 15.46 -16.81
C GLY A 88 -18.00 14.51 -17.95
N GLY A 89 -19.25 14.56 -18.41
CA GLY A 89 -19.71 13.83 -19.60
C GLY A 89 -18.94 14.32 -20.82
N VAL A 90 -18.09 13.45 -21.37
CA VAL A 90 -17.59 13.59 -22.75
C VAL A 90 -18.81 13.86 -23.62
N LYS A 91 -18.87 15.06 -24.21
CA LYS A 91 -19.87 15.39 -25.22
C LYS A 91 -19.86 14.26 -26.26
N SER A 92 -20.96 13.53 -26.31
CA SER A 92 -21.21 12.55 -27.39
C SER A 92 -21.55 13.31 -28.66
#